data_AF-A0A173TRK1-F1
#
_entry.id   AF-A0A173TRK1-F1
#
_cell.length_a   1.000
_cell.length_b   1.000
_cell.length_c   1.000
_cell.angle_alpha   90.00
_cell.angle_beta   90.00
_cell.angle_gamma   90.00
#
_symmetry.space_group_name_H-M   'P 1'
#
loop_
_entity.id
_entity.type
_entity.pdbx_description
1 polymer ?
#
loop_
_entity_poly.entity_id
_entity_poly.type
_entity_poly.pdbx_seq_one_letter_code
_entity_poly.pdbx_strand_id
1 'polypeptide(L)'
;MLKSYDKVLDNAAWIKHATIYKETTVTTKAKIFYFHGGGLLYGFRKDLPEKHISVITQAGYEIISFDYPLAPAADLEQIVPDICDSA
;
A
#
# COMPACT_ATOMS: atom_id res chain seq x y z
N MET A 1 -2.63 -15.28 -13.05
CA MET A 1 -1.53 -14.41 -13.46
C MET A 1 -1.51 -13.14 -12.62
N LEU A 2 -0.38 -12.81 -11.99
CA LEU A 2 -0.21 -11.57 -11.22
C LEU A 2 -0.57 -10.32 -12.05
N LYS A 3 -1.36 -9.44 -11.44
CA LYS A 3 -1.73 -8.12 -11.95
C LYS A 3 -1.40 -7.06 -10.91
N SER A 4 -0.95 -5.91 -11.38
CA SER A 4 -0.76 -4.70 -10.58
C SER A 4 -1.43 -3.50 -11.22
N TYR A 5 -2.09 -2.65 -10.45
CA TYR A 5 -2.66 -1.40 -10.92
C TYR A 5 -2.61 -0.32 -9.85
N ASP A 6 -2.43 0.92 -10.28
CA ASP A 6 -2.40 2.08 -9.40
C ASP A 6 -3.80 2.67 -9.26
N LYS A 7 -4.12 3.17 -8.06
CA LYS A 7 -5.38 3.82 -7.74
C LYS A 7 -5.12 5.08 -6.94
N VAL A 8 -5.81 6.17 -7.29
CA VAL A 8 -5.92 7.37 -6.46
C VAL A 8 -7.16 7.20 -5.58
N LEU A 9 -7.03 7.52 -4.29
CA LEU A 9 -8.13 7.46 -3.33
C LEU A 9 -8.68 8.87 -3.10
N ASP A 10 -9.88 9.09 -3.62
CA ASP A 10 -10.64 10.33 -3.44
C ASP A 10 -11.35 10.24 -2.08
N ASN A 11 -10.83 10.95 -1.06
CA ASN A 11 -11.46 11.31 0.23
C ASN A 11 -10.46 11.60 1.38
N ALA A 12 -9.16 11.68 1.11
CA ALA A 12 -8.20 12.10 2.13
C ALA A 12 -7.97 13.63 2.05
N ALA A 13 -7.51 14.22 3.17
CA ALA A 13 -7.04 15.62 3.19
C ALA A 13 -5.89 15.86 2.19
N TRP A 14 -5.27 14.78 1.71
CA TRP A 14 -4.19 14.74 0.74
C TRP A 14 -4.50 13.74 -0.37
N ILE A 15 -3.95 13.95 -1.57
CA ILE A 15 -4.05 12.96 -2.65
C ILE A 15 -3.31 11.69 -2.23
N LYS A 16 -4.05 10.59 -2.08
CA LYS A 16 -3.50 9.32 -1.65
C LYS A 16 -3.41 8.34 -2.81
N HIS A 17 -2.22 7.76 -2.99
CA HIS A 17 -1.95 6.78 -4.03
C HIS A 17 -1.81 5.39 -3.42
N ALA A 18 -2.39 4.40 -4.09
CA ALA A 18 -2.22 2.99 -3.75
C ALA A 18 -1.83 2.17 -4.98
N THR A 19 -1.07 1.10 -4.78
CA THR A 19 -0.82 0.06 -5.79
C THR A 19 -1.42 -1.24 -5.28
N ILE A 20 -2.29 -1.84 -6.10
CA ILE A 20 -2.97 -3.09 -5.77
C ILE A 20 -2.29 -4.23 -6.53
N TYR A 21 -1.86 -5.26 -5.81
CA TYR A 21 -1.30 -6.49 -6.37
C TYR A 21 -2.25 -7.65 -6.14
N LYS A 22 -2.61 -8.35 -7.22
CA LYS A 22 -3.58 -9.44 -7.19
C LYS A 22 -3.17 -10.58 -8.11
N GLU A 23 -3.19 -11.79 -7.60
CA GLU A 23 -3.08 -13.00 -8.41
C GLU A 23 -4.48 -13.39 -8.89
N THR A 24 -4.76 -13.25 -10.20
CA THR A 24 -6.09 -13.48 -10.79
C THR A 24 -6.44 -14.95 -11.00
N THR A 25 -5.45 -15.86 -10.91
CA THR A 25 -5.69 -17.31 -11.06
C THR A 25 -5.98 -18.00 -9.74
N VAL A 26 -6.04 -17.27 -8.62
CA VAL A 26 -6.41 -17.81 -7.31
C VAL A 26 -7.58 -17.02 -6.73
N THR A 27 -8.41 -17.69 -5.93
CA THR A 27 -9.50 -17.02 -5.20
C THR A 27 -8.93 -16.11 -4.11
N THR A 28 -9.37 -14.85 -4.10
CA THR A 28 -8.99 -13.89 -3.04
C THR A 28 -9.59 -14.32 -1.70
N LYS A 29 -8.73 -14.50 -0.69
CA LYS A 29 -9.11 -14.91 0.68
C LYS A 29 -9.28 -13.69 1.60
N ALA A 30 -8.36 -12.73 1.49
CA ALA A 30 -8.36 -11.49 2.25
C ALA A 30 -7.50 -10.43 1.55
N LYS A 31 -7.56 -9.21 2.08
CA LYS A 31 -6.73 -8.07 1.67
C LYS A 31 -5.72 -7.75 2.76
N ILE A 32 -4.51 -7.42 2.36
CA ILE A 32 -3.44 -6.93 3.24
C ILE A 32 -3.21 -5.47 2.89
N PHE A 33 -3.37 -4.60 3.88
CA PHE A 33 -2.96 -3.20 3.75
C PHE A 33 -1.51 -3.09 4.17
N TYR A 34 -0.67 -2.62 3.25
CA TYR A 34 0.76 -2.48 3.46
C TYR A 34 1.14 -1.00 3.47
N PHE A 35 1.82 -0.61 4.55
CA PHE A 35 2.47 0.68 4.70
C PHE A 35 3.97 0.40 4.79
N HIS A 36 4.74 1.07 3.95
CA HIS A 36 6.15 0.79 3.83
C HIS A 36 6.95 1.16 5.09
N GLY A 37 8.19 0.67 5.16
CA GLY A 37 9.13 0.98 6.23
C GLY A 37 9.84 2.32 6.01
N GLY A 38 11.14 2.38 6.34
CA GLY A 38 11.96 3.57 6.11
C GLY A 38 11.86 4.65 7.20
N GLY A 39 11.30 4.30 8.36
CA GLY A 39 11.30 5.18 9.55
C GLY A 39 10.51 6.47 9.36
N LEU A 40 9.48 6.45 8.51
CA LEU A 40 8.71 7.63 8.06
C LEU A 40 9.49 8.64 7.21
N LEU A 41 10.78 8.39 6.93
CA LEU A 41 11.66 9.27 6.16
C LEU A 41 11.81 8.83 4.70
N TYR A 42 11.64 7.55 4.44
CA TYR A 42 11.90 6.93 3.14
C TYR A 42 10.89 5.84 2.80
N GLY A 43 10.88 5.44 1.54
CA GLY A 43 10.02 4.39 1.00
C GLY A 43 8.91 4.97 0.14
N PHE A 44 8.18 4.06 -0.52
CA PHE A 44 7.04 4.39 -1.37
C PHE A 44 6.22 3.12 -1.64
N ARG A 45 4.98 3.26 -2.11
CA ARG A 45 4.04 2.15 -2.30
C ARG A 45 4.49 0.98 -3.19
N LYS A 46 5.60 1.10 -3.94
CA LYS A 46 6.13 -0.02 -4.77
C LYS A 46 7.49 -0.53 -4.30
N ASP A 47 7.88 -0.23 -3.06
CA ASP A 47 9.15 -0.69 -2.49
C ASP A 47 9.13 -2.13 -1.95
N LEU A 48 7.95 -2.78 -1.91
CA LEU A 48 7.82 -4.17 -1.50
C LEU A 48 8.53 -5.09 -2.50
N PRO A 49 9.51 -5.91 -2.08
CA PRO A 49 10.26 -6.75 -3.01
C PRO A 49 9.38 -7.77 -3.73
N GLU A 50 9.69 -8.04 -5.00
CA GLU A 50 8.89 -8.89 -5.89
C GLU A 50 8.60 -10.28 -5.32
N LYS A 51 9.56 -10.86 -4.58
CA LYS A 51 9.39 -12.16 -3.93
C LYS A 51 8.26 -12.14 -2.89
N HIS A 52 8.13 -11.07 -2.12
CA HIS A 52 7.05 -10.93 -1.14
C HIS A 52 5.70 -10.77 -1.84
N ILE A 53 5.63 -9.92 -2.88
CA ILE A 53 4.43 -9.75 -3.70
C ILE A 53 3.96 -11.11 -4.25
N SER A 54 4.88 -11.86 -4.85
CA SER A 54 4.59 -13.17 -5.46
C SER A 54 4.07 -14.17 -4.42
N VAL A 55 4.79 -14.40 -3.32
CA VAL A 55 4.42 -15.39 -2.30
C VAL A 55 3.07 -15.08 -1.67
N ILE A 56 2.83 -13.81 -1.32
CA ILE A 56 1.60 -13.38 -0.65
C ILE A 56 0.40 -13.50 -1.60
N THR A 57 0.54 -13.01 -2.84
CA THR A 57 -0.56 -13.03 -3.81
C THR A 57 -0.90 -14.44 -4.27
N GLN A 58 0.10 -15.31 -4.49
CA GLN A 58 -0.11 -16.73 -4.80
C GLN A 58 -0.82 -17.49 -3.67
N ALA A 59 -0.64 -17.08 -2.42
CA ALA A 59 -1.37 -17.64 -1.28
C ALA A 59 -2.84 -17.19 -1.21
N GLY A 60 -3.28 -16.29 -2.11
CA GLY A 60 -4.65 -15.80 -2.21
C GLY A 60 -4.89 -14.47 -1.50
N TYR A 61 -3.84 -13.75 -1.09
CA TYR A 61 -3.97 -12.46 -0.43
C TYR A 61 -3.72 -11.31 -1.40
N GLU A 62 -4.71 -10.43 -1.58
CA GLU A 62 -4.54 -9.20 -2.35
C GLU A 62 -3.78 -8.18 -1.51
N ILE A 63 -2.74 -7.54 -2.06
CA ILE A 63 -1.97 -6.51 -1.35
C ILE A 63 -2.43 -5.15 -1.85
N ILE A 64 -2.79 -4.26 -0.93
CA ILE A 64 -3.02 -2.84 -1.20
C ILE A 64 -1.91 -2.08 -0.50
N SER A 65 -0.97 -1.56 -1.27
CA SER A 65 0.19 -0.83 -0.79
C SER A 65 -0.05 0.67 -0.95
N PHE A 66 0.15 1.46 0.11
CA PHE A 66 -0.20 2.88 0.14
C PHE A 66 1.04 3.77 0.21
N ASP A 67 0.98 4.93 -0.45
CA ASP A 67 1.82 6.07 -0.10
C ASP A 67 1.21 6.77 1.12
N TYR A 68 2.07 7.34 1.97
CA TYR A 68 1.71 8.23 3.07
C TYR A 68 2.73 9.39 3.13
N PRO A 69 2.40 10.55 3.72
CA PRO A 69 3.32 11.69 3.81
C PRO A 69 4.61 11.33 4.56
N LEU A 70 5.76 11.84 4.12
CA LEU A 70 7.05 11.55 4.75
C LEU A 70 7.54 12.71 5.62
N ALA A 71 8.17 12.37 6.74
CA ALA A 71 8.91 13.32 7.55
C ALA A 71 10.20 13.75 6.83
N PRO A 72 10.69 14.98 7.06
CA PRO A 72 10.15 16.01 7.95
C PRO A 72 9.10 16.93 7.30
N ALA A 73 8.70 16.66 6.05
CA ALA A 73 7.72 17.50 5.36
C ALA A 73 6.31 17.40 5.96
N ALA A 74 6.01 16.27 6.61
CA ALA A 74 4.85 16.06 7.45
C ALA A 74 5.27 15.59 8.85
N ASP A 75 4.52 15.99 9.88
CA ASP A 75 4.71 15.51 11.24
C ASP A 75 3.79 14.32 11.58
N LEU A 76 3.90 13.78 12.79
CA LEU A 76 3.10 12.63 13.22
C LEU A 76 1.61 12.92 13.28
N GLU A 77 1.20 14.17 13.57
CA GLU A 77 -0.19 14.58 13.62
C GLU A 77 -0.83 14.62 12.23
N GLN A 78 -0.02 14.70 11.17
CA GLN A 78 -0.45 14.59 9.79
C GLN A 78 -0.35 13.15 9.25
N ILE A 79 0.75 12.45 9.55
CA ILE A 79 1.03 11.11 8.99
C ILE A 79 0.08 10.05 9.53
N VAL A 80 -0.16 10.03 10.84
CA VAL A 80 -0.96 8.96 11.46
C VAL A 80 -2.42 9.00 11.01
N PRO A 81 -3.11 10.16 11.00
CA PRO A 81 -4.47 10.23 10.46
C PRO A 81 -4.53 9.86 8.99
N ASP A 82 -3.56 10.28 8.17
CA ASP A 82 -3.52 9.88 6.76
C ASP A 82 -3.45 8.35 6.64
N ILE A 83 -2.57 7.67 7.37
CA ILE A 83 -2.52 6.19 7.37
C ILE A 83 -3.87 5.59 7.77
N CYS A 84 -4.49 6.08 8.85
CA CYS A 84 -5.78 5.59 9.36
C CYS A 84 -6.94 5.78 8.36
N ASP A 85 -6.95 6.88 7.60
CA ASP A 85 -7.98 7.21 6.60
C ASP A 85 -7.82 6.39 5.29
N SER A 86 -6.97 5.36 5.27
CA SER A 86 -6.75 4.50 4.10
C SER A 86 -7.76 3.35 3.96
N ALA A 87 -8.56 3.10 5.01
CA ALA A 87 -9.46 1.96 5.15
C ALA A 87 -10.93 2.29 4.83
#